data_AF-A0A950CPW6-F1
#
_entry.id   AF-A0A950CPW6-F1
#
_cell.length_a   1.000
_cell.length_b   1.000
_cell.length_c   1.000
_cell.angle_alpha   90.00
_cell.angle_beta   90.00
_cell.angle_gamma   90.00
#
_symmetry.space_group_name_H-M   'P 1'
#
loop_
_entity.id
_entity.type
_entity.pdbx_description
1 polymer ?
#
loop_
_entity_poly.entity_id
_entity_poly.type
_entity_poly.pdbx_seq_one_letter_code
_entity_poly.pdbx_strand_id
1 'polypeptide(L)'
;MITRLTFNEPPTIAFGGASFGNVGNFEKIQGRAFGELDPANPSNAVITDIMLAPRNARGMVEYAVDFYILRPVNPSRGNKVMVFDVTNRGNKMTYLPLSFPFRAPGRYLPNNDPCGPDDAGSGLLMRQGNTIVWTGWDATAPPGGGRMTLTAPIAEIDGKPIVGPALEEIMAVMP
;
A
#
# COMPACT_ATOMS: atom_id res chain seq x y z
N MET A 1 4.03 -15.12 1.32
CA MET A 1 5.31 -14.42 1.16
C MET A 1 5.37 -13.83 -0.24
N ILE A 2 6.01 -12.66 -0.41
CA ILE A 2 6.23 -12.04 -1.72
C ILE A 2 7.26 -12.86 -2.51
N THR A 3 6.92 -13.23 -3.74
CA THR A 3 7.76 -14.02 -4.65
C THR A 3 8.30 -13.20 -5.81
N ARG A 4 7.65 -12.09 -6.17
CA ARG A 4 8.08 -11.23 -7.28
C ARG A 4 7.61 -9.79 -7.11
N LEU A 5 8.42 -8.84 -7.56
CA LEU A 5 8.04 -7.44 -7.73
C LEU A 5 8.10 -7.07 -9.22
N THR A 6 7.13 -6.28 -9.67
CA THR A 6 7.20 -5.57 -10.95
C THR A 6 7.12 -4.08 -10.70
N PHE A 7 7.90 -3.31 -11.44
CA PHE A 7 7.90 -1.85 -11.36
C PHE A 7 7.14 -1.30 -12.56
N ASN A 8 6.32 -0.27 -12.33
CA ASN A 8 5.58 0.37 -13.42
C ASN A 8 6.53 1.16 -14.33
N GLU A 9 7.56 1.76 -13.72
CA GLU A 9 8.55 2.62 -14.35
C GLU A 9 9.84 2.63 -13.49
N PRO A 10 10.99 3.06 -14.04
CA PRO A 10 12.17 3.35 -13.23
C PRO A 10 11.88 4.38 -12.13
N PRO A 11 12.62 4.36 -11.01
CA PRO A 11 12.44 5.35 -9.95
C PRO A 11 12.49 6.79 -10.47
N THR A 12 11.56 7.64 -10.03
CA THR A 12 11.45 9.04 -10.46
C THR A 12 11.70 9.99 -9.30
N ILE A 13 12.37 11.12 -9.54
CA ILE A 13 12.57 12.15 -8.50
C ILE A 13 11.22 12.71 -8.03
N ALA A 14 11.05 12.78 -6.72
CA ALA A 14 9.87 13.33 -6.05
C ALA A 14 10.05 14.81 -5.69
N PHE A 15 8.93 15.45 -5.32
CA PHE A 15 8.85 16.80 -4.77
C PHE A 15 9.49 17.87 -5.66
N GLY A 16 9.37 17.71 -6.97
CA GLY A 16 9.98 18.63 -7.94
C GLY A 16 11.51 18.75 -7.83
N GLY A 17 12.19 17.78 -7.22
CA GLY A 17 13.63 17.83 -6.99
C GLY A 17 14.05 18.60 -5.75
N ALA A 18 13.14 18.90 -4.82
CA ALA A 18 13.49 19.47 -3.52
C ALA A 18 14.48 18.56 -2.77
N SER A 19 15.40 19.19 -2.03
CA SER A 19 16.40 18.53 -1.19
C SER A 19 16.14 18.83 0.29
N PHE A 20 16.27 17.81 1.14
CA PHE A 20 15.88 17.89 2.55
C PHE A 20 17.10 17.78 3.47
N GLY A 21 17.79 18.91 3.66
CA GLY A 21 18.98 18.98 4.52
C GLY A 21 20.03 17.96 4.11
N ASN A 22 20.57 17.23 5.09
CA ASN A 22 21.60 16.22 4.86
C ASN A 22 21.07 14.92 4.20
N VAL A 23 19.76 14.69 4.23
CA VAL A 23 19.13 13.48 3.64
C VAL A 23 19.21 13.54 2.10
N GLY A 24 18.98 14.73 1.54
CA GLY A 24 19.02 14.97 0.10
C GLY A 24 17.66 14.83 -0.57
N ASN A 25 17.65 14.48 -1.85
CA ASN A 25 16.46 14.27 -2.65
C ASN A 25 15.75 12.95 -2.33
N PHE A 26 14.48 12.88 -2.71
CA PHE A 26 13.66 11.68 -2.61
C PHE A 26 13.28 11.17 -4.00
N GLU A 27 13.05 9.86 -4.08
CA GLU A 27 12.54 9.19 -5.27
C GLU A 27 11.25 8.41 -4.95
N LYS A 28 10.41 8.30 -5.97
CA LYS A 28 9.22 7.45 -6.03
C LYS A 28 9.57 6.12 -6.68
N ILE A 29 9.11 5.05 -6.05
CA ILE A 29 9.14 3.70 -6.61
C ILE A 29 7.73 3.13 -6.48
N GLN A 30 7.16 2.65 -7.57
CA GLN A 30 5.81 2.10 -7.56
C GLN A 30 5.70 0.89 -8.48
N GLY A 31 4.79 0.01 -8.14
CA GLY A 31 4.66 -1.26 -8.83
C GLY A 31 3.68 -2.21 -8.18
N ARG A 32 3.86 -3.49 -8.48
CA ARG A 32 3.03 -4.58 -7.98
C ARG A 32 3.87 -5.69 -7.39
N ALA A 33 3.48 -6.13 -6.20
CA ALA A 33 4.09 -7.26 -5.51
C ALA A 33 3.19 -8.47 -5.65
N PHE A 34 3.75 -9.60 -6.07
CA PHE A 34 3.07 -10.88 -6.20
C PHE A 34 3.51 -11.78 -5.05
N GLY A 35 2.57 -12.47 -4.43
CA GLY A 35 2.86 -13.34 -3.32
C GLY A 35 2.06 -14.62 -3.34
N GLU A 36 2.51 -15.54 -2.50
CA GLU A 36 1.97 -16.89 -2.36
C GLU A 36 1.78 -17.22 -0.88
N LEU A 37 0.63 -17.81 -0.53
CA LEU A 37 0.31 -18.27 0.82
C LEU A 37 0.08 -19.77 0.83
N ASP A 38 0.65 -20.45 1.83
CA ASP A 38 0.35 -21.85 2.10
C ASP A 38 -0.97 -21.90 2.88
N PRO A 39 -2.05 -22.46 2.32
CA PRO A 39 -3.33 -22.54 3.00
C PRO A 39 -3.29 -23.46 4.23
N ALA A 40 -2.33 -24.40 4.29
CA ALA A 40 -2.16 -25.31 5.42
C ALA A 40 -1.32 -24.72 6.56
N ASN A 41 -0.72 -23.54 6.37
CA ASN A 41 0.05 -22.88 7.42
C ASN A 41 -0.90 -22.37 8.53
N PRO A 42 -0.71 -22.75 9.80
CA PRO A 42 -1.58 -22.32 10.89
C PRO A 42 -1.74 -20.80 11.03
N SER A 43 -0.71 -20.03 10.69
CA SER A 43 -0.76 -18.56 10.72
C SER A 43 -1.72 -17.96 9.68
N ASN A 44 -2.05 -18.72 8.63
CA ASN A 44 -2.98 -18.29 7.60
C ASN A 44 -4.42 -18.78 7.85
N ALA A 45 -4.66 -19.59 8.89
CA ALA A 45 -5.98 -20.15 9.19
C ALA A 45 -7.05 -19.08 9.53
N VAL A 46 -6.62 -17.85 9.88
CA VAL A 46 -7.51 -16.71 10.09
C VAL A 46 -8.10 -16.14 8.79
N ILE A 47 -7.52 -16.49 7.65
CA ILE A 47 -8.01 -16.02 6.34
C ILE A 47 -9.20 -16.89 5.93
N THR A 48 -10.38 -16.28 5.91
CA THR A 48 -11.62 -16.92 5.50
C THR A 48 -11.47 -17.57 4.12
N ASP A 49 -11.98 -18.80 3.99
CA ASP A 49 -12.01 -19.60 2.77
C ASP A 49 -10.65 -19.89 2.12
N ILE A 50 -9.51 -19.67 2.81
CA ILE A 50 -8.18 -19.90 2.23
C ILE A 50 -7.98 -21.35 1.77
N MET A 51 -8.62 -22.32 2.44
CA MET A 51 -8.55 -23.73 2.06
C MET A 51 -9.30 -24.03 0.75
N LEU A 52 -10.29 -23.20 0.41
CA LEU A 52 -11.14 -23.29 -0.78
C LEU A 52 -10.62 -22.44 -1.95
N ALA A 53 -9.57 -21.64 -1.73
CA ALA A 53 -8.97 -20.84 -2.78
C ALA A 53 -8.25 -21.71 -3.83
N PRO A 54 -8.34 -21.36 -5.13
CA PRO A 54 -7.50 -21.93 -6.18
C PRO A 54 -6.02 -21.88 -5.83
N ARG A 55 -5.29 -22.94 -6.21
CA ARG A 55 -3.87 -23.12 -5.89
C ARG A 55 -3.06 -23.26 -7.16
N ASN A 56 -1.87 -22.67 -7.17
CA ASN A 56 -0.92 -22.87 -8.26
C ASN A 56 -0.30 -24.29 -8.22
N ALA A 57 0.56 -24.62 -9.19
CA ALA A 57 1.20 -25.93 -9.28
C ALA A 57 2.08 -26.31 -8.07
N ARG A 58 2.43 -25.34 -7.21
CA ARG A 58 3.15 -25.57 -5.94
C ARG A 58 2.20 -25.79 -4.76
N GLY A 59 0.89 -25.77 -4.97
CA GLY A 59 -0.11 -25.87 -3.91
C GLY A 59 -0.34 -24.56 -3.13
N MET A 60 0.14 -23.43 -3.64
CA MET A 60 0.06 -22.14 -2.96
C MET A 60 -1.08 -21.28 -3.50
N VAL A 61 -1.69 -20.47 -2.63
CA VAL A 61 -2.70 -19.46 -2.99
C VAL A 61 -2.00 -18.17 -3.43
N GLU A 62 -2.24 -17.73 -4.66
CA GLU A 62 -1.58 -16.56 -5.25
C GLU A 62 -2.37 -15.28 -4.99
N TYR A 63 -1.67 -14.19 -4.70
CA TYR A 63 -2.25 -12.85 -4.57
C TYR A 63 -1.30 -11.78 -5.13
N ALA A 64 -1.82 -10.59 -5.38
CA ALA A 64 -1.00 -9.45 -5.80
C ALA A 64 -1.48 -8.14 -5.18
N VAL A 65 -0.57 -7.29 -4.73
CA VAL A 65 -0.86 -5.96 -4.17
C VAL A 65 -0.08 -4.89 -4.89
N ASP A 66 -0.70 -3.73 -5.10
CA ASP A 66 0.05 -2.55 -5.52
C ASP A 66 0.92 -2.04 -4.36
N PHE A 67 2.10 -1.51 -4.66
CA PHE A 67 2.97 -0.85 -3.70
C PHE A 67 3.44 0.52 -4.21
N TYR A 68 3.71 1.43 -3.28
CA TYR A 68 4.24 2.75 -3.55
C TYR A 68 5.22 3.10 -2.43
N ILE A 69 6.38 3.65 -2.80
CA ILE A 69 7.47 3.94 -1.87
C ILE A 69 8.02 5.33 -2.19
N LEU A 70 8.17 6.15 -1.15
CA LEU A 70 9.01 7.34 -1.16
C LEU A 70 10.21 7.10 -0.26
N ARG A 71 11.42 7.26 -0.80
CA ARG A 71 12.65 7.10 -0.01
C ARG A 71 13.72 8.10 -0.43
N PRO A 72 14.75 8.32 0.42
CA PRO A 72 15.93 9.05 0.00
C PRO A 72 16.60 8.41 -1.22
N VAL A 73 17.03 9.22 -2.19
CA VAL A 73 17.80 8.75 -3.37
C VAL A 73 19.08 8.04 -2.94
N ASN A 74 19.69 8.47 -1.84
CA ASN A 74 20.75 7.72 -1.17
C ASN A 74 20.19 6.99 0.07
N PRO A 75 19.94 5.66 0.00
CA PRO A 75 19.38 4.90 1.12
C PRO A 75 20.25 4.86 2.38
N SER A 76 21.55 5.19 2.28
CA SER A 76 22.45 5.29 3.44
C SER A 76 22.17 6.52 4.29
N ARG A 77 21.45 7.52 3.75
CA ARG A 77 21.09 8.77 4.43
C ARG A 77 19.69 8.74 5.06
N GLY A 78 18.96 7.63 4.90
CA GLY A 78 17.70 7.41 5.61
C GLY A 78 17.92 6.98 7.06
N ASN A 79 16.94 7.25 7.93
CA ASN A 79 16.99 6.96 9.36
C ASN A 79 16.60 5.52 9.73
N LYS A 80 16.38 4.64 8.73
CA LYS A 80 15.93 3.25 8.91
C LYS A 80 14.56 3.09 9.57
N VAL A 81 13.76 4.15 9.62
CA VAL A 81 12.36 4.11 10.07
C VAL A 81 11.44 4.13 8.85
N MET A 82 10.54 3.14 8.80
CA MET A 82 9.47 3.07 7.81
C MET A 82 8.19 3.66 8.39
N VAL A 83 7.59 4.58 7.64
CA VAL A 83 6.20 5.02 7.85
C VAL A 83 5.35 4.21 6.89
N PHE A 84 4.55 3.28 7.42
CA PHE A 84 3.71 2.39 6.62
C PHE A 84 2.25 2.82 6.73
N ASP A 85 1.59 2.97 5.58
CA ASP A 85 0.19 3.39 5.48
C ASP A 85 -0.65 2.29 4.83
N VAL A 86 -1.59 1.76 5.62
CA VAL A 86 -2.67 0.92 5.12
C VAL A 86 -3.72 1.83 4.51
N THR A 87 -3.79 1.85 3.20
CA THR A 87 -4.62 2.78 2.43
C THR A 87 -6.11 2.72 2.83
N ASN A 88 -6.82 3.83 2.80
CA ASN A 88 -8.26 3.84 3.04
C ASN A 88 -9.02 3.57 1.74
N ARG A 89 -9.52 2.34 1.53
CA ARG A 89 -10.16 1.91 0.26
C ARG A 89 -9.29 2.28 -0.96
N GLY A 90 -8.00 1.98 -0.86
CA GLY A 90 -6.99 2.27 -1.87
C GLY A 90 -6.45 3.71 -1.87
N ASN A 91 -6.99 4.62 -1.05
CA ASN A 91 -6.50 5.99 -0.94
C ASN A 91 -5.37 6.16 0.08
N LYS A 92 -4.33 6.91 -0.28
CA LYS A 92 -3.23 7.29 0.63
C LYS A 92 -3.72 8.40 1.55
N MET A 93 -3.86 8.11 2.85
CA MET A 93 -4.47 9.04 3.81
C MET A 93 -3.50 9.46 4.91
N THR A 94 -2.68 8.55 5.41
CA THR A 94 -1.84 8.78 6.61
C THR A 94 -0.76 9.84 6.37
N TYR A 95 -0.33 9.99 5.12
CA TYR A 95 0.68 10.98 4.76
C TYR A 95 0.20 12.44 4.91
N LEU A 96 -1.09 12.72 4.69
CA LEU A 96 -1.63 14.07 4.78
C LEU A 96 -1.46 14.68 6.20
N PRO A 97 -1.96 14.07 7.28
CA PRO A 97 -1.83 14.63 8.63
C PRO A 97 -0.38 14.65 9.17
N LEU A 98 0.53 13.85 8.61
CA LEU A 98 1.94 13.85 9.02
C LEU A 98 2.77 14.93 8.30
N SER A 99 2.35 15.32 7.10
CA SER A 99 3.08 16.28 6.27
C SER A 99 2.49 17.69 6.35
N PHE A 100 1.20 17.85 6.67
CA PHE A 100 0.50 19.13 6.68
C PHE A 100 -0.10 19.47 8.05
N PRO A 101 -0.21 20.76 8.41
CA PRO A 101 -0.87 21.17 9.65
C PRO A 101 -2.35 20.77 9.65
N PHE A 102 -2.84 20.39 10.82
CA PHE A 102 -4.24 20.10 11.05
C PHE A 102 -5.08 21.34 10.71
N ARG A 103 -5.94 21.22 9.70
CA ARG A 103 -6.91 22.19 9.14
C ARG A 103 -6.39 23.07 7.99
N ALA A 104 -5.40 22.62 7.21
CA ALA A 104 -5.08 23.26 5.94
C ALA A 104 -6.27 23.22 4.95
N PRO A 105 -6.86 24.36 4.56
CA PRO A 105 -7.99 24.40 3.63
C PRO A 105 -7.60 23.77 2.28
N GLY A 106 -8.46 22.90 1.72
CA GLY A 106 -8.27 22.31 0.39
C GLY A 106 -7.26 21.16 0.30
N ARG A 107 -6.55 20.78 1.38
CA ARG A 107 -5.55 19.69 1.37
C ARG A 107 -6.01 18.38 2.06
N TYR A 108 -7.32 18.21 2.24
CA TYR A 108 -7.92 17.00 2.83
C TYR A 108 -8.51 16.03 1.81
N LEU A 109 -8.22 16.23 0.53
CA LEU A 109 -8.54 15.24 -0.48
C LEU A 109 -7.40 14.22 -0.56
N PRO A 110 -7.69 12.93 -0.76
CA PRO A 110 -6.66 11.94 -1.00
C PRO A 110 -5.73 12.36 -2.13
N ASN A 111 -4.42 12.37 -1.88
CA ASN A 111 -3.43 12.45 -2.93
C ASN A 111 -2.76 11.08 -3.09
N ASN A 112 -3.12 10.40 -4.18
CA ASN A 112 -2.61 9.07 -4.46
C ASN A 112 -1.27 9.06 -5.22
N ASP A 113 -0.74 10.23 -5.60
CA ASP A 113 0.64 10.40 -6.09
C ASP A 113 1.30 11.61 -5.41
N PRO A 114 1.67 11.50 -4.11
CA PRO A 114 2.21 12.60 -3.31
C PRO A 114 3.67 12.94 -3.66
N CYS A 115 3.91 13.29 -4.92
CA CYS A 115 5.23 13.60 -5.48
C CYS A 115 5.35 15.00 -6.08
N GLY A 116 4.27 15.78 -6.11
CA GLY A 116 4.28 17.16 -6.58
C GLY A 116 5.20 18.05 -5.72
N PRO A 117 5.64 19.21 -6.24
CA PRO A 117 6.54 20.11 -5.54
C PRO A 117 6.07 20.51 -4.13
N ASP A 118 4.75 20.65 -3.94
CA ASP A 118 4.15 21.05 -2.68
C ASP A 118 3.66 19.88 -1.81
N ASP A 119 3.85 18.64 -2.28
CA ASP A 119 3.33 17.46 -1.58
C ASP A 119 4.17 17.11 -0.37
N ALA A 120 5.41 17.57 -0.29
CA ALA A 120 6.27 17.38 0.89
C ALA A 120 5.71 18.05 2.17
N GLY A 121 4.81 19.03 2.01
CA GLY A 121 4.26 19.82 3.10
C GLY A 121 5.35 20.48 3.94
N SER A 122 5.33 20.24 5.25
CA SER A 122 6.37 20.71 6.17
C SER A 122 7.74 20.11 5.86
N GLY A 123 7.83 18.98 5.16
CA GLY A 123 9.06 18.24 4.88
C GLY A 123 9.64 17.52 6.10
N LEU A 124 8.87 17.37 7.19
CA LEU A 124 9.33 16.75 8.44
C LEU A 124 9.88 15.34 8.22
N LEU A 125 9.08 14.45 7.63
CA LEU A 125 9.45 13.06 7.37
C LEU A 125 10.69 12.95 6.47
N MET A 126 10.81 13.85 5.50
CA MET A 126 11.91 13.85 4.53
C MET A 126 13.21 14.34 5.18
N ARG A 127 13.14 15.40 6.00
CA ARG A 127 14.30 15.88 6.78
C ARG A 127 14.76 14.89 7.83
N GLN A 128 13.85 14.08 8.36
CA GLN A 128 14.19 12.97 9.25
C GLN A 128 14.75 11.76 8.51
N GLY A 129 14.57 11.66 7.19
CA GLY A 129 15.06 10.56 6.38
C GLY A 129 14.20 9.30 6.45
N ASN A 130 12.91 9.44 6.73
CA ASN A 130 11.98 8.31 6.73
C ASN A 130 11.80 7.72 5.33
N THR A 131 11.57 6.42 5.26
CA THR A 131 11.00 5.78 4.06
C THR A 131 9.50 5.63 4.26
N ILE A 132 8.71 6.06 3.30
CA ILE A 132 7.25 6.00 3.38
C ILE A 132 6.77 4.94 2.40
N VAL A 133 5.93 4.02 2.87
CA VAL A 133 5.46 2.88 2.10
C VAL A 133 3.95 2.76 2.22
N TRP A 134 3.31 2.51 1.08
CA TRP A 134 1.91 2.18 0.99
C TRP A 134 1.74 0.85 0.29
N THR A 135 0.69 0.13 0.64
CA THR A 135 0.23 -1.04 -0.12
C THR A 135 -1.29 -1.03 -0.28
N GLY A 136 -1.75 -1.64 -1.37
CA GLY A 136 -3.15 -2.06 -1.49
C GLY A 136 -3.44 -3.19 -0.51
N TRP A 137 -4.64 -3.19 0.07
CA TRP A 137 -5.09 -4.26 0.97
C TRP A 137 -6.53 -4.71 0.69
N ASP A 138 -7.31 -3.84 0.06
CA ASP A 138 -8.73 -4.05 -0.18
C ASP A 138 -8.93 -4.52 -1.63
N ALA A 139 -9.54 -5.70 -1.79
CA ALA A 139 -9.86 -6.28 -3.10
C ALA A 139 -11.13 -5.67 -3.72
N THR A 140 -11.91 -4.93 -2.93
CA THR A 140 -13.13 -4.24 -3.35
C THR A 140 -12.90 -2.75 -3.63
N ALA A 141 -11.71 -2.23 -3.32
CA ALA A 141 -11.34 -0.86 -3.61
C ALA A 141 -11.52 -0.56 -5.12
N PRO A 142 -12.23 0.52 -5.50
CA PRO A 142 -12.45 0.78 -6.91
C PRO A 142 -11.14 1.17 -7.58
N PRO A 143 -10.84 0.66 -8.79
CA PRO A 143 -9.63 1.04 -9.51
C PRO A 143 -9.67 2.51 -9.96
N GLY A 144 -8.53 3.02 -10.43
CA GLY A 144 -8.40 4.36 -10.98
C GLY A 144 -8.13 5.45 -9.94
N GLY A 145 -7.78 6.65 -10.42
CA GLY A 145 -7.42 7.79 -9.56
C GLY A 145 -6.16 7.55 -8.71
N GLY A 146 -5.25 6.68 -9.17
CA GLY A 146 -4.03 6.28 -8.44
C GLY A 146 -4.27 5.39 -7.22
N ARG A 147 -5.51 4.93 -6.99
CA ARG A 147 -5.84 4.04 -5.87
C ARG A 147 -5.08 2.73 -5.97
N MET A 148 -4.70 2.21 -4.81
CA MET A 148 -3.95 0.98 -4.65
C MET A 148 -4.89 -0.17 -4.32
N THR A 149 -4.73 -1.30 -5.00
CA THR A 149 -5.63 -2.45 -4.92
C THR A 149 -4.92 -3.72 -4.49
N LEU A 150 -5.71 -4.65 -3.94
CA LEU A 150 -5.34 -6.05 -3.80
C LEU A 150 -6.07 -6.87 -4.88
N THR A 151 -5.41 -7.88 -5.41
CA THR A 151 -6.06 -8.98 -6.14
C THR A 151 -5.84 -10.26 -5.35
N ALA A 152 -6.95 -10.83 -4.92
CA ALA A 152 -7.04 -12.13 -4.30
C ALA A 152 -7.85 -13.07 -5.22
N PRO A 153 -7.65 -14.39 -5.15
CA PRO A 153 -8.44 -15.33 -5.91
C PRO A 153 -9.84 -15.45 -5.30
N ILE A 154 -10.80 -15.86 -6.11
CA ILE A 154 -12.15 -16.17 -5.65
C ILE A 154 -12.13 -17.62 -5.17
N ALA A 155 -12.58 -17.88 -3.95
CA ALA A 155 -12.70 -19.22 -3.40
C ALA A 155 -13.76 -20.04 -4.16
N GLU A 156 -13.60 -21.36 -4.20
CA GLU A 156 -14.46 -22.25 -4.97
C GLU A 156 -14.92 -23.48 -4.18
N ILE A 157 -16.15 -23.93 -4.43
CA ILE A 157 -16.66 -25.25 -4.00
C ILE A 157 -17.05 -26.01 -5.26
N ASP A 158 -16.46 -27.19 -5.47
CA ASP A 158 -16.69 -28.04 -6.66
C ASP A 158 -16.52 -27.27 -7.99
N GLY A 159 -15.51 -26.40 -8.06
CA GLY A 159 -15.19 -25.56 -9.22
C GLY A 159 -16.18 -24.42 -9.46
N LYS A 160 -17.07 -24.13 -8.52
CA LYS A 160 -18.01 -23.00 -8.59
C LYS A 160 -17.55 -21.87 -7.68
N PRO A 161 -17.48 -20.63 -8.17
CA PRO A 161 -17.03 -19.49 -7.37
C PRO A 161 -18.01 -19.19 -6.23
N ILE A 162 -17.47 -18.94 -5.05
CA ILE A 162 -18.20 -18.45 -3.88
C ILE A 162 -18.30 -16.93 -4.03
N VAL A 163 -19.45 -16.46 -4.53
CA VAL A 163 -19.72 -15.04 -4.76
C VAL A 163 -21.13 -14.68 -4.29
N GLY A 164 -21.28 -13.46 -3.79
CA GLY A 164 -22.56 -12.94 -3.34
C GLY A 164 -22.43 -11.52 -2.81
N PRO A 165 -23.55 -10.89 -2.42
CA PRO A 165 -23.52 -9.62 -1.70
C PRO A 165 -22.73 -9.76 -0.39
N ALA A 166 -21.86 -8.79 -0.12
CA ALA A 166 -21.17 -8.66 1.16
C ALA A 166 -21.84 -7.56 1.99
N LEU A 167 -21.99 -7.80 3.30
CA LEU A 167 -22.42 -6.80 4.27
C LEU A 167 -21.25 -6.51 5.22
N GLU A 168 -20.87 -5.25 5.30
CA GLU A 168 -19.97 -4.75 6.34
C GLU A 168 -20.81 -4.09 7.44
N GLU A 169 -20.74 -4.63 8.66
CA GLU A 169 -21.37 -4.03 9.83
C GLU A 169 -20.29 -3.61 10.84
N ILE A 170 -20.29 -2.34 11.22
CA ILE A 170 -19.40 -1.82 12.26
C ILE A 170 -20.18 -1.85 13.58
N MET A 171 -19.90 -2.86 14.40
CA MET A 171 -20.49 -2.94 15.75
C MET A 171 -19.57 -2.27 16.76
N ALA A 172 -20.07 -1.22 17.41
CA ALA A 172 -19.44 -0.71 18.62
C ALA A 172 -19.82 -1.65 19.78
N VAL A 173 -18.84 -2.37 20.33
CA VAL A 173 -19.04 -3.08 21.58
C VAL A 173 -19.09 -2.03 22.68
N MET A 174 -20.30 -1.69 23.12
CA MET A 174 -20.48 -0.85 24.30
C MET A 174 -20.00 -1.65 25.52
N PRO A 175 -19.16 -1.06 26.38
CA PRO A 175 -18.64 -1.73 27.58
C PRO A 175 -19.73 -2.07 28.60
#